data_AF-V4VSY9-F1
#
_entry.id   AF-V4VSY9-F1
#
_cell.length_a   1.000
_cell.length_b   1.000
_cell.length_c   1.000
_cell.angle_alpha   90.00
_cell.angle_beta   90.00
_cell.angle_gamma   90.00
#
_symmetry.space_group_name_H-M   'P 1'
#
loop_
_entity.id
_entity.type
_entity.pdbx_description
1 polymer ?
#
loop_
_entity_poly.entity_id
_entity_poly.type
_entity_poly.pdbx_seq_one_letter_code
_entity_poly.pdbx_strand_id
1 'polypeptide(L)'
;MRPVIMVDYGGKMPELQEHLCELLKRCQKESPSFEHLRVMVIEDMIYLIHVKGLAEYVSSSLSSEAELHFVDLEQDPPKMITLKEKSSVGMQLISVQKLFSLVFPPNGMTDEIRLPNRTDHTIEATSSNITISPQSTEVVDLSSCICDSQVTIPTLNGWLLGYPVVYLFDKEHIADAIYNLSTQSLRIFKILVTRNGPFSKGSMPEELMSFSVPYELSMEGSNEPWAEMFLAKMQSKWAKCDPTWRTLQMEVSECFPQAIAL
;
A
#
# COMPACT_ATOMS: atom_id res chain seq x y z
N MET A 1 -1.05 11.55 6.49
CA MET A 1 -1.34 11.50 5.03
C MET A 1 -1.36 10.08 4.48
N ARG A 2 -0.25 9.34 4.55
CA ARG A 2 -0.17 7.93 4.12
C ARG A 2 0.13 7.02 5.32
N PRO A 3 -0.58 5.88 5.49
CA PRO A 3 -0.30 4.96 6.57
C PRO A 3 0.84 3.98 6.27
N VAL A 4 1.24 3.84 5.01
CA VAL A 4 2.32 2.94 4.55
C VAL A 4 3.22 3.69 3.60
N ILE A 5 4.53 3.50 3.77
CA ILE A 5 5.58 3.99 2.88
C ILE A 5 6.50 2.81 2.59
N MET A 6 6.69 2.49 1.31
CA MET A 6 7.75 1.56 0.89
C MET A 6 9.09 2.28 1.00
N VAL A 7 10.05 1.63 1.66
CA VAL A 7 11.40 2.19 1.89
C VAL A 7 12.38 1.63 0.87
N ASP A 8 12.30 0.34 0.55
CA ASP A 8 13.20 -0.29 -0.43
C ASP A 8 12.59 -1.56 -1.05
N TYR A 9 13.08 -1.93 -2.24
CA TYR A 9 12.80 -3.17 -2.97
C TYR A 9 14.11 -3.95 -3.10
N GLY A 10 14.17 -5.18 -2.59
CA GLY A 10 15.39 -6.01 -2.70
C GLY A 10 16.58 -5.44 -1.91
N GLY A 11 16.30 -4.70 -0.84
CA GLY A 11 17.31 -4.11 0.02
C GLY A 11 18.21 -5.15 0.68
N LYS A 12 19.35 -4.71 1.23
CA LYS A 12 20.28 -5.61 1.93
C LYS A 12 19.69 -6.08 3.27
N MET A 13 18.93 -7.17 3.24
CA MET A 13 18.32 -7.78 4.41
C MET A 13 19.28 -8.80 5.08
N PRO A 14 19.33 -8.88 6.43
CA PRO A 14 18.49 -8.17 7.40
C PRO A 14 19.01 -6.78 7.82
N GLU A 15 20.15 -6.33 7.30
CA GLU A 15 20.85 -5.14 7.85
C GLU A 15 20.05 -3.85 7.70
N LEU A 16 19.35 -3.65 6.57
CA LEU A 16 18.48 -2.48 6.38
C LEU A 16 17.31 -2.48 7.38
N GLN A 17 16.70 -3.65 7.62
CA GLN A 17 15.65 -3.81 8.62
C GLN A 17 16.16 -3.46 10.03
N GLU A 18 17.31 -3.99 10.42
CA GLU A 18 17.91 -3.73 11.73
C GLU A 18 18.21 -2.24 11.94
N HIS A 19 18.82 -1.58 10.95
CA HIS A 19 19.11 -0.16 11.01
C HIS A 19 17.85 0.72 11.08
N LEU A 20 16.80 0.39 10.32
CA LEU A 20 15.53 1.11 10.38
C LEU A 20 14.84 0.93 11.73
N CYS A 21 14.90 -0.27 12.31
CA CYS A 21 14.38 -0.51 13.66
C CYS A 21 15.15 0.29 14.71
N GLU A 22 16.48 0.32 14.63
CA GLU A 22 17.29 1.10 15.55
C GLU A 22 17.00 2.61 15.44
N LEU A 23 16.87 3.13 14.22
CA LEU A 23 16.46 4.52 14.00
C LEU A 23 15.08 4.79 14.62
N LEU A 24 14.12 3.91 14.38
CA LEU A 24 12.76 4.05 14.87
C LEU A 24 12.70 4.02 16.41
N LYS A 25 13.46 3.12 17.07
CA LYS A 25 13.64 3.11 18.54
C LYS A 25 14.08 4.46 19.06
N ARG A 26 15.08 5.07 18.39
CA ARG A 26 15.62 6.38 18.80
C ARG A 26 14.55 7.46 18.65
N CYS A 27 13.86 7.50 17.51
CA CYS A 27 12.76 8.45 17.28
C CYS A 27 11.64 8.32 18.33
N GLN A 28 11.24 7.10 18.67
CA GLN A 28 10.19 6.82 19.66
C GLN A 28 10.59 7.24 21.09
N LYS A 29 11.88 7.16 21.43
CA LYS A 29 12.39 7.69 22.71
C LYS A 29 12.35 9.21 22.77
N GLU A 30 12.62 9.87 21.64
CA GLU A 30 12.67 11.34 21.56
C GLU A 30 11.28 11.98 21.46
N SER A 31 10.31 11.31 20.81
CA SER A 31 8.97 11.86 20.64
C SER A 31 7.86 10.81 20.59
N PRO A 32 6.75 10.99 21.34
CA PRO A 32 5.60 10.11 21.29
C PRO A 32 4.89 10.13 19.92
N SER A 33 5.16 11.12 19.06
CA SER A 33 4.60 11.17 17.70
C SER A 33 4.97 9.95 16.84
N PHE A 34 6.04 9.22 17.21
CA PHE A 34 6.51 8.03 16.49
C PHE A 34 6.04 6.71 17.11
N GLU A 35 5.28 6.75 18.21
CA GLU A 35 4.83 5.57 18.98
C GLU A 35 4.15 4.51 18.12
N HIS A 36 3.37 4.93 17.13
CA HIS A 36 2.57 4.04 16.28
C HIS A 36 3.28 3.58 15.01
N LEU A 37 4.53 4.00 14.80
CA LEU A 37 5.30 3.57 13.65
C LEU A 37 5.91 2.19 13.90
N ARG A 38 5.92 1.33 12.90
CA ARG A 38 6.59 0.02 12.91
C ARG A 38 7.26 -0.23 11.56
N VAL A 39 8.28 -1.09 11.56
CA VAL A 39 8.82 -1.65 10.32
C VAL A 39 7.96 -2.85 9.95
N MET A 40 7.59 -2.99 8.68
CA MET A 40 6.88 -4.16 8.16
C MET A 40 7.69 -4.73 7.00
N VAL A 41 7.79 -6.06 6.93
CA VAL A 41 8.52 -6.79 5.89
C VAL A 41 7.57 -7.75 5.21
N ILE A 42 7.66 -7.81 3.89
CA ILE A 42 6.93 -8.76 3.05
C ILE A 42 7.86 -9.22 1.94
N GLU A 43 8.23 -10.50 1.95
CA GLU A 43 9.29 -11.03 1.10
C GLU A 43 10.59 -10.22 1.29
N ASP A 44 11.10 -9.59 0.24
CA ASP A 44 12.26 -8.70 0.24
C ASP A 44 11.89 -7.21 0.25
N MET A 45 10.61 -6.89 0.46
CA MET A 45 10.11 -5.52 0.59
C MET A 45 10.11 -5.05 2.03
N ILE A 46 10.53 -3.80 2.24
CA ILE A 46 10.50 -3.16 3.55
C ILE A 46 9.67 -1.89 3.53
N TYR A 47 8.79 -1.78 4.52
CA TYR A 47 7.85 -0.68 4.67
C TYR A 47 7.97 -0.04 6.05
N LEU A 48 7.74 1.26 6.09
CA LEU A 48 7.44 1.98 7.32
C LEU A 48 5.92 2.17 7.39
N ILE A 49 5.31 1.64 8.45
CA ILE A 49 3.85 1.67 8.63
C ILE A 49 3.46 2.47 9.86
N HIS A 50 2.32 3.15 9.79
CA HIS A 50 1.62 3.68 10.95
C HIS A 50 0.47 2.73 11.29
N VAL A 51 0.61 1.96 12.38
CA VAL A 51 -0.26 0.81 12.71
C VAL A 51 -1.74 1.18 12.72
N LYS A 52 -2.14 2.26 13.42
CA LYS A 52 -3.55 2.68 13.48
C LYS A 52 -4.11 3.12 12.13
N GLY A 53 -3.37 3.94 11.39
CA GLY A 53 -3.77 4.38 10.05
C GLY A 53 -3.84 3.23 9.05
N LEU A 54 -3.00 2.19 9.20
CA LEU A 54 -3.08 0.99 8.38
C LEU A 54 -4.33 0.16 8.73
N ALA A 55 -4.64 -0.02 10.02
CA ALA A 55 -5.86 -0.70 10.46
C ALA A 55 -7.14 -0.02 9.92
N GLU A 56 -7.22 1.31 10.03
CA GLU A 56 -8.30 2.11 9.43
C GLU A 56 -8.38 1.91 7.91
N TYR A 57 -7.24 1.94 7.22
CA TYR A 57 -7.18 1.74 5.78
C TYR A 57 -7.68 0.36 5.36
N VAL A 58 -7.16 -0.69 5.99
CA VAL A 58 -7.55 -2.09 5.73
C VAL A 58 -9.05 -2.26 5.94
N SER A 59 -9.60 -1.76 7.05
CA SER A 59 -11.03 -1.80 7.32
C SER A 59 -11.85 -1.09 6.24
N SER A 60 -11.44 0.12 5.84
CA SER A 60 -12.13 0.88 4.78
C SER A 60 -12.07 0.21 3.41
N SER A 61 -10.98 -0.52 3.13
CA SER A 61 -10.81 -1.24 1.87
C SER A 61 -11.71 -2.47 1.77
N LEU A 62 -11.98 -3.13 2.90
CA LEU A 62 -12.88 -4.28 2.97
C LEU A 62 -14.36 -3.88 2.97
N SER A 63 -14.71 -2.71 3.56
CA SER A 63 -16.09 -2.23 3.62
C SER A 63 -16.60 -1.58 2.33
N SER A 64 -15.79 -1.57 1.25
CA SER A 64 -16.06 -0.84 0.00
C SER A 64 -16.16 0.69 0.16
N GLU A 65 -15.70 1.25 1.30
CA GLU A 65 -15.59 2.69 1.52
C GLU A 65 -14.35 3.30 0.85
N ALA A 66 -13.31 2.50 0.64
CA ALA A 66 -12.26 2.84 -0.30
C ALA A 66 -12.73 2.38 -1.70
N GLU A 67 -13.12 3.34 -2.54
CA GLU A 67 -13.40 3.10 -3.95
C GLU A 67 -12.07 2.71 -4.64
N LEU A 68 -11.75 1.42 -4.63
CA LEU A 68 -10.58 0.84 -5.27
C LEU A 68 -10.99 0.34 -6.65
N HIS A 69 -10.24 0.77 -7.66
CA HIS A 69 -10.39 0.32 -9.02
C HIS A 69 -9.29 -0.67 -9.35
N PHE A 70 -9.62 -1.66 -10.18
CA PHE A 70 -8.70 -2.71 -10.55
C PHE A 70 -8.52 -2.72 -12.06
N VAL A 71 -7.29 -2.87 -12.52
CA VAL A 71 -6.97 -3.06 -13.93
C VAL A 71 -6.46 -4.48 -14.10
N ASP A 72 -7.17 -5.26 -14.92
CA ASP A 72 -6.72 -6.56 -15.38
C ASP A 72 -5.60 -6.37 -16.41
N LEU A 73 -4.41 -6.84 -16.07
CA LEU A 73 -3.23 -6.83 -16.94
C LEU A 73 -2.95 -8.17 -17.62
N GLU A 74 -3.78 -9.19 -17.41
CA GLU A 74 -3.66 -10.50 -18.08
C GLU A 74 -4.22 -10.44 -19.51
N GLN A 75 -5.06 -9.45 -19.80
CA GLN A 75 -5.73 -9.26 -21.08
C GLN A 75 -5.10 -8.13 -21.89
N ASP A 76 -5.00 -8.32 -23.20
CA ASP A 76 -4.67 -7.25 -24.16
C ASP A 76 -5.92 -6.93 -25.03
N PRO A 77 -6.48 -5.71 -24.98
CA PRO A 77 -6.05 -4.59 -24.14
C PRO A 77 -6.44 -4.76 -22.66
N PRO A 78 -5.70 -4.14 -21.72
CA PRO A 78 -6.05 -4.07 -20.31
C PRO A 78 -7.45 -3.50 -20.09
N LYS A 79 -8.11 -3.93 -19.01
CA LYS A 79 -9.48 -3.51 -18.71
C LYS A 79 -9.66 -3.16 -17.25
N MET A 80 -10.48 -2.14 -16.99
CA MET A 80 -10.98 -1.90 -15.65
C MET A 80 -11.97 -3.01 -15.28
N ILE A 81 -11.71 -3.67 -14.15
CA ILE A 81 -12.52 -4.77 -13.62
C ILE A 81 -12.97 -4.45 -12.19
N THR A 82 -14.07 -5.08 -11.78
CA THR A 82 -14.49 -5.07 -10.38
C THR A 82 -14.00 -6.33 -9.66
N LEU A 83 -13.65 -6.24 -8.38
CA LEU A 83 -13.32 -7.42 -7.55
C LEU A 83 -14.44 -8.49 -7.50
N LYS A 84 -15.67 -8.11 -7.89
CA LYS A 84 -16.84 -9.01 -7.94
C LYS A 84 -16.92 -9.78 -9.27
N GLU A 85 -16.26 -9.29 -10.32
CA GLU A 85 -15.95 -10.11 -11.48
C GLU A 85 -14.91 -11.14 -11.02
N LYS A 86 -15.23 -12.42 -11.17
CA LYS A 86 -14.62 -13.55 -10.45
C LYS A 86 -13.17 -13.87 -10.89
N SER A 87 -12.27 -12.89 -10.94
CA SER A 87 -10.84 -13.18 -11.10
C SER A 87 -10.38 -13.97 -9.86
N SER A 88 -9.69 -15.08 -10.09
CA SER A 88 -9.12 -15.92 -9.05
C SER A 88 -8.21 -15.10 -8.13
N VAL A 89 -7.43 -14.19 -8.72
CA VAL A 89 -6.52 -13.25 -8.03
C VAL A 89 -7.28 -12.27 -7.15
N GLY A 90 -8.38 -11.69 -7.62
CA GLY A 90 -9.18 -10.74 -6.84
C GLY A 90 -9.73 -11.36 -5.55
N MET A 91 -10.20 -12.61 -5.61
CA MET A 91 -10.65 -13.35 -4.41
C MET A 91 -9.52 -13.64 -3.43
N GLN A 92 -8.31 -13.92 -3.95
CA GLN A 92 -7.14 -14.10 -3.11
C GLN A 92 -6.67 -12.79 -2.48
N LEU A 93 -6.74 -11.66 -3.20
CA LEU A 93 -6.45 -10.34 -2.65
C LEU A 93 -7.41 -10.02 -1.49
N ILE A 94 -8.71 -10.31 -1.63
CA ILE A 94 -9.67 -10.16 -0.51
C ILE A 94 -9.27 -11.03 0.68
N SER A 95 -8.79 -12.25 0.44
CA SER A 95 -8.31 -13.15 1.50
C SER A 95 -7.08 -12.57 2.22
N VAL A 96 -6.14 -12.00 1.47
CA VAL A 96 -4.98 -11.27 2.00
C VAL A 96 -5.44 -10.05 2.81
N GLN A 97 -6.37 -9.23 2.29
CA GLN A 97 -6.92 -8.07 2.99
C GLN A 97 -7.56 -8.47 4.34
N LYS A 98 -8.31 -9.58 4.36
CA LYS A 98 -8.87 -10.14 5.60
C LYS A 98 -7.79 -10.57 6.58
N LEU A 99 -6.70 -11.16 6.08
CA LEU A 99 -5.55 -11.55 6.91
C LEU A 99 -4.90 -10.32 7.54
N PHE A 100 -4.68 -9.26 6.76
CA PHE A 100 -4.23 -7.97 7.27
C PHE A 100 -5.18 -7.39 8.32
N SER A 101 -6.49 -7.56 8.16
CA SER A 101 -7.48 -7.10 9.15
C SER A 101 -7.40 -7.88 10.47
N LEU A 102 -6.91 -9.12 10.47
CA LEU A 102 -6.66 -9.90 11.69
C LEU A 102 -5.38 -9.41 12.39
N VAL A 103 -4.36 -9.07 11.62
CA VAL A 103 -3.08 -8.53 12.10
C VAL A 103 -3.22 -7.10 12.63
N PHE A 104 -4.06 -6.28 11.97
CA PHE A 104 -4.28 -4.86 12.26
C PHE A 104 -5.76 -4.56 12.56
N PRO A 105 -6.27 -4.90 13.75
CA PRO A 105 -7.68 -4.67 14.09
C PRO A 105 -8.02 -3.17 14.24
N PRO A 106 -9.20 -2.71 13.78
CA PRO A 106 -9.58 -1.29 13.76
C PRO A 106 -9.91 -0.70 15.15
N ASN A 107 -10.29 -1.54 16.11
CA ASN A 107 -10.45 -1.14 17.51
C ASN A 107 -9.22 -1.59 18.26
N GLY A 108 -8.53 -0.67 18.93
CA GLY A 108 -7.33 -0.91 19.77
C GLY A 108 -7.58 -1.80 21.00
N MET A 109 -8.28 -2.92 20.82
CA MET A 109 -8.38 -4.00 21.78
C MET A 109 -7.03 -4.72 21.74
N THR A 110 -6.15 -4.21 22.61
CA THR A 110 -4.74 -4.52 22.84
C THR A 110 -3.79 -4.20 21.68
N ASP A 111 -2.68 -3.53 22.02
CA ASP A 111 -1.52 -3.23 21.16
C ASP A 111 -0.77 -4.50 20.66
N GLU A 112 -1.51 -5.60 20.48
CA GLU A 112 -1.00 -6.93 20.17
C GLU A 112 -1.30 -7.23 18.71
N ILE A 113 -0.25 -7.16 17.89
CA ILE A 113 -0.27 -7.64 16.52
C ILE A 113 -0.45 -9.16 16.59
N ARG A 114 -1.58 -9.66 16.07
CA ARG A 114 -1.85 -11.10 16.02
C ARG A 114 -1.32 -11.65 14.70
N LEU A 115 -0.17 -12.30 14.74
CA LEU A 115 0.30 -13.06 13.58
C LEU A 115 -0.60 -14.29 13.37
N PRO A 116 -0.97 -14.64 12.12
CA PRO A 116 -1.68 -15.87 11.82
C PRO A 116 -0.74 -17.07 12.03
N ASN A 117 -1.11 -18.02 12.88
CA ASN A 117 -0.38 -19.29 12.99
C ASN A 117 -0.72 -20.20 11.80
N ARG A 118 0.31 -20.76 11.16
CA ARG A 118 0.18 -21.93 10.27
C ARG A 118 0.00 -23.18 11.12
N THR A 119 -1.23 -23.63 11.33
CA THR A 119 -1.48 -25.02 11.73
C THR A 119 -1.68 -25.85 10.48
N ASP A 120 -0.65 -26.61 10.09
CA ASP A 120 -0.78 -27.69 9.11
C ASP A 120 -1.92 -28.63 9.54
N HIS A 121 -2.66 -29.15 8.56
CA HIS A 121 -3.75 -30.09 8.76
C HIS A 121 -3.27 -31.37 9.48
N THR A 122 -3.52 -31.50 10.79
CA THR A 122 -3.83 -32.77 11.44
C THR A 122 -4.41 -32.57 12.85
N ILE A 123 -5.71 -32.90 12.98
CA ILE A 123 -6.44 -33.49 14.13
C ILE A 123 -6.11 -32.99 15.56
N GLU A 124 -7.14 -32.38 16.16
CA GLU A 124 -7.45 -32.24 17.60
C GLU A 124 -6.70 -31.20 18.49
N ALA A 125 -7.54 -30.29 19.01
CA ALA A 125 -7.49 -29.69 20.35
C ALA A 125 -6.20 -29.01 20.83
N THR A 126 -6.09 -27.70 20.58
CA THR A 126 -6.08 -26.65 21.63
C THR A 126 -5.93 -25.29 20.96
N SER A 127 -6.90 -24.40 21.18
CA SER A 127 -6.83 -22.99 20.77
C SER A 127 -5.74 -22.27 21.55
N SER A 128 -4.49 -22.44 21.14
CA SER A 128 -3.36 -21.66 21.64
C SER A 128 -3.21 -20.44 20.73
N ASN A 129 -4.04 -19.42 21.00
CA ASN A 129 -3.72 -18.06 20.57
C ASN A 129 -2.38 -17.71 21.21
N ILE A 130 -1.30 -17.63 20.42
CA ILE A 130 -0.05 -17.07 20.92
C ILE A 130 -0.28 -15.57 21.05
N THR A 131 -0.58 -15.15 22.28
CA THR A 131 -0.62 -13.74 22.67
C THR A 131 0.83 -13.23 22.69
N ILE A 132 1.22 -12.45 21.67
CA ILE A 132 2.52 -11.78 21.65
C ILE A 132 2.39 -10.54 22.54
N SER A 133 3.11 -10.55 23.66
CA SER A 133 3.23 -9.40 24.59
C SER A 133 3.62 -8.11 23.84
N PRO A 134 3.06 -6.93 24.19
CA PRO A 134 3.21 -5.68 23.43
C PRO A 134 4.61 -5.02 23.48
N GLN A 135 5.66 -5.75 23.87
CA GLN A 135 7.00 -5.18 24.09
C GLN A 135 8.11 -5.68 23.16
N SER A 136 7.87 -6.51 22.13
CA SER A 136 9.02 -7.07 21.39
C SER A 136 8.83 -7.47 19.93
N THR A 137 8.06 -6.76 19.12
CA THR A 137 8.22 -6.87 17.66
C THR A 137 8.08 -5.50 17.01
N GLU A 138 9.21 -4.79 16.93
CA GLU A 138 9.36 -3.56 16.11
C GLU A 138 9.18 -3.83 14.62
N VAL A 139 9.35 -5.09 14.23
CA VAL A 139 9.19 -5.61 12.88
C VAL A 139 7.95 -6.49 12.82
N VAL A 140 7.11 -6.22 11.82
CA VAL A 140 5.97 -7.05 11.45
C VAL A 140 6.32 -7.78 10.17
N ASP A 141 6.65 -9.06 10.27
CA ASP A 141 6.89 -9.89 9.08
C ASP A 141 5.58 -10.55 8.63
N LEU A 142 5.14 -10.21 7.41
CA LEU A 142 3.94 -10.76 6.78
C LEU A 142 4.28 -11.52 5.49
N SER A 143 5.54 -11.92 5.29
CA SER A 143 5.95 -12.71 4.12
C SER A 143 5.16 -14.01 3.98
N SER A 144 4.87 -14.67 5.11
CA SER A 144 4.04 -15.87 5.17
C SER A 144 2.56 -15.63 4.81
N CYS A 145 2.08 -14.38 4.89
CA CYS A 145 0.70 -14.05 4.59
C CYS A 145 0.39 -14.09 3.09
N ILE A 146 1.41 -14.01 2.24
CA ILE A 146 1.26 -13.96 0.78
C ILE A 146 1.97 -15.10 0.04
N CYS A 147 2.82 -15.88 0.72
CA CYS A 147 3.68 -16.88 0.07
C CYS A 147 2.91 -17.90 -0.79
N ASP A 148 1.75 -18.35 -0.30
CA ASP A 148 0.92 -19.36 -0.98
C ASP A 148 -0.17 -18.72 -1.87
N SER A 149 -0.12 -17.40 -2.06
CA SER A 149 -1.05 -16.67 -2.92
C SER A 149 -0.49 -16.44 -4.31
N GLN A 150 -1.40 -16.33 -5.28
CA GLN A 150 -1.16 -15.83 -6.63
C GLN A 150 -1.14 -14.30 -6.70
N VAL A 151 -1.45 -13.60 -5.60
CA VAL A 151 -1.31 -12.14 -5.52
C VAL A 151 0.17 -11.79 -5.67
N THR A 152 0.47 -10.97 -6.67
CA THR A 152 1.82 -10.51 -6.97
C THR A 152 2.21 -9.33 -6.08
N ILE A 153 3.52 -9.13 -5.85
CA ILE A 153 4.01 -7.97 -5.08
C ILE A 153 3.57 -6.63 -5.68
N PRO A 154 3.59 -6.41 -7.02
CA PRO A 154 3.04 -5.18 -7.60
C PRO A 154 1.56 -4.95 -7.28
N THR A 155 0.73 -6.00 -7.31
CA THR A 155 -0.68 -5.94 -6.90
C THR A 155 -0.80 -5.51 -5.44
N LEU A 156 -0.06 -6.17 -4.56
CA LEU A 156 -0.06 -5.91 -3.14
C LEU A 156 0.40 -4.48 -2.83
N ASN A 157 1.47 -4.01 -3.48
CA ASN A 157 2.00 -2.66 -3.35
C ASN A 157 0.98 -1.62 -3.79
N GLY A 158 0.29 -1.84 -4.91
CA GLY A 158 -0.76 -0.92 -5.36
C GLY A 158 -1.82 -0.68 -4.30
N TRP A 159 -2.28 -1.76 -3.66
CA TRP A 159 -3.22 -1.67 -2.55
C TRP A 159 -2.57 -1.08 -1.28
N LEU A 160 -1.49 -1.65 -0.75
CA LEU A 160 -0.86 -1.23 0.51
C LEU A 160 -0.43 0.24 0.51
N LEU A 161 0.09 0.73 -0.61
CA LEU A 161 0.55 2.11 -0.75
C LEU A 161 -0.59 3.12 -0.89
N GLY A 162 -1.82 2.63 -1.00
CA GLY A 162 -3.06 3.40 -1.02
C GLY A 162 -3.37 4.02 -2.38
N TYR A 163 -2.97 3.37 -3.47
CA TYR A 163 -3.33 3.84 -4.81
C TYR A 163 -4.81 3.60 -5.09
N PRO A 164 -5.48 4.52 -5.81
CA PRO A 164 -6.90 4.35 -6.17
C PRO A 164 -7.09 3.32 -7.28
N VAL A 165 -6.05 3.07 -8.07
CA VAL A 165 -6.03 2.07 -9.14
C VAL A 165 -4.96 1.03 -8.84
N VAL A 166 -5.35 -0.23 -8.83
CA VAL A 166 -4.49 -1.38 -8.50
C VAL A 166 -4.44 -2.33 -9.69
N TYR A 167 -3.24 -2.69 -10.11
CA TYR A 167 -3.06 -3.66 -11.18
C TYR A 167 -3.26 -5.08 -10.64
N LEU A 168 -3.99 -5.91 -11.39
CA LEU A 168 -4.25 -7.32 -11.07
C LEU A 168 -3.72 -8.21 -12.19
N PHE A 169 -2.93 -9.19 -11.78
CA PHE A 169 -2.45 -10.30 -12.58
C PHE A 169 -1.87 -11.35 -11.63
N ASP A 170 -1.94 -12.63 -11.99
CA ASP A 170 -1.28 -13.69 -11.23
C ASP A 170 0.21 -13.85 -11.57
N LYS A 171 0.88 -14.78 -10.88
CA LYS A 171 2.31 -15.07 -11.06
C LYS A 171 2.63 -15.72 -12.41
N GLU A 172 1.65 -16.34 -13.08
CA GLU A 172 1.82 -16.97 -14.40
C GLU A 172 1.78 -15.93 -15.53
N HIS A 173 1.06 -14.82 -15.33
CA HIS A 173 0.85 -13.75 -16.32
C HIS A 173 1.77 -12.53 -16.11
N ILE A 174 2.90 -12.67 -15.40
CA ILE A 174 3.87 -11.56 -15.21
C ILE A 174 4.37 -11.02 -16.56
N ALA A 175 4.62 -11.90 -17.53
CA ALA A 175 5.10 -11.50 -18.85
C ALA A 175 4.06 -10.68 -19.62
N ASP A 176 2.78 -11.07 -19.52
CA ASP A 176 1.67 -10.35 -20.16
C ASP A 176 1.47 -8.99 -19.50
N ALA A 177 1.59 -8.90 -18.17
CA ALA A 177 1.52 -7.65 -17.45
C ALA A 177 2.66 -6.68 -17.84
N ILE A 178 3.89 -7.19 -17.95
CA ILE A 178 5.03 -6.40 -18.44
C ILE A 178 4.78 -5.92 -19.87
N TYR A 179 4.31 -6.80 -20.76
CA TYR A 179 3.99 -6.44 -22.14
C TYR A 179 2.93 -5.33 -22.21
N ASN A 180 1.84 -5.49 -21.48
CA ASN A 180 0.72 -4.55 -21.47
C ASN A 180 1.11 -3.18 -20.93
N LEU A 181 1.94 -3.12 -19.88
CA LEU A 181 2.43 -1.85 -19.35
C LEU A 181 3.53 -1.22 -20.22
N SER A 182 4.35 -2.04 -20.89
CA SER A 182 5.50 -1.53 -21.64
C SER A 182 5.17 -1.06 -23.05
N THR A 183 4.08 -1.58 -23.63
CA THR A 183 3.68 -1.28 -25.03
C THR A 183 2.63 -0.18 -25.14
N GLN A 184 2.01 0.21 -24.03
CA GLN A 184 0.94 1.22 -24.00
C GLN A 184 1.41 2.51 -23.35
N SER A 185 0.85 3.65 -23.80
CA SER A 185 1.01 4.91 -23.07
C SER A 185 0.36 4.79 -21.70
N LEU A 186 0.95 5.43 -20.70
CA LEU A 186 0.41 5.50 -19.34
C LEU A 186 0.07 6.95 -18.99
N ARG A 187 -0.96 7.15 -18.19
CA ARG A 187 -1.15 8.40 -17.43
C ARG A 187 -0.53 8.26 -16.06
N ILE A 188 0.34 9.21 -15.73
CA ILE A 188 1.00 9.31 -14.43
C ILE A 188 0.32 10.41 -13.64
N PHE A 189 -0.30 10.01 -12.53
CA PHE A 189 -0.88 10.89 -11.53
C PHE A 189 0.14 11.14 -10.44
N LYS A 190 0.41 12.41 -10.15
CA LYS A 190 1.33 12.85 -9.11
C LYS A 190 0.59 13.67 -8.08
N ILE A 191 0.66 13.27 -6.82
CA ILE A 191 0.18 14.08 -5.70
C ILE A 191 1.37 14.86 -5.16
N LEU A 192 1.30 16.18 -5.29
CA LEU A 192 2.36 17.09 -4.89
C LEU A 192 1.95 17.87 -3.65
N VAL A 193 2.89 18.08 -2.74
CA VAL A 193 2.69 18.81 -1.49
C VAL A 193 3.79 19.84 -1.27
N THR A 194 3.49 20.89 -0.51
CA THR A 194 4.50 21.85 -0.05
C THR A 194 4.50 21.94 1.47
N ARG A 195 5.66 22.07 2.10
CA ARG A 195 5.78 22.19 3.57
C ARG A 195 5.54 23.61 4.06
N ASN A 196 5.07 23.73 5.29
CA ASN A 196 5.10 24.99 6.03
C ASN A 196 6.52 25.26 6.56
N GLY A 197 7.12 26.39 6.18
CA GLY A 197 8.45 26.78 6.67
C GLY A 197 8.97 28.08 6.04
N PRO A 198 10.05 28.67 6.60
CA PRO A 198 10.67 29.87 6.06
C PRO A 198 11.24 29.59 4.67
N PHE A 199 10.78 30.38 3.70
CA PHE A 199 11.17 30.24 2.30
C PHE A 199 12.68 30.46 2.13
N SER A 200 13.44 29.41 1.86
CA SER A 200 14.51 29.57 0.88
C SER A 200 13.82 29.71 -0.48
N LYS A 201 14.15 30.76 -1.26
CA LYS A 201 13.67 30.92 -2.64
C LYS A 201 13.74 29.57 -3.37
N GLY A 202 12.58 28.97 -3.71
CA GLY A 202 12.51 27.67 -4.37
C GLY A 202 11.94 26.51 -3.54
N SER A 203 10.92 26.71 -2.71
CA SER A 203 10.14 25.58 -2.16
C SER A 203 9.33 24.92 -3.28
N MET A 204 10.02 24.12 -4.10
CA MET A 204 9.41 23.31 -5.15
C MET A 204 8.45 22.31 -4.51
N PRO A 205 7.32 21.99 -5.15
CA PRO A 205 6.44 20.93 -4.69
C PRO A 205 7.21 19.60 -4.54
N GLU A 206 7.03 18.93 -3.39
CA GLU A 206 7.55 17.58 -3.12
C GLU A 206 6.50 16.55 -3.59
N GLU A 207 6.96 15.46 -4.19
CA GLU A 207 6.09 14.36 -4.58
C GLU A 207 5.74 13.49 -3.36
N LEU A 208 4.46 13.46 -2.99
CA LEU A 208 3.95 12.63 -1.89
C LEU A 208 3.72 11.18 -2.33
N MET A 209 3.22 11.01 -3.54
CA MET A 209 3.02 9.73 -4.21
C MET A 209 2.78 9.95 -5.69
N SER A 210 3.06 8.91 -6.47
CA SER A 210 2.60 8.78 -7.84
C SER A 210 2.08 7.37 -8.10
N PHE A 211 1.18 7.28 -9.08
CA PHE A 211 0.66 6.03 -9.60
C PHE A 211 0.34 6.21 -11.09
N SER A 212 0.29 5.09 -11.80
CA SER A 212 0.03 5.06 -13.24
C SER A 212 -1.30 4.36 -13.54
N VAL A 213 -1.89 4.70 -14.69
CA VAL A 213 -3.04 4.00 -15.28
C VAL A 213 -2.79 3.88 -16.79
N PRO A 214 -3.13 2.77 -17.46
CA PRO A 214 -3.10 2.71 -18.92
C PRO A 214 -3.90 3.86 -19.54
N TYR A 215 -3.33 4.52 -20.54
CA TYR A 215 -3.88 5.78 -21.08
C TYR A 215 -5.33 5.63 -21.56
N GLU A 216 -5.60 4.54 -22.28
CA GLU A 216 -6.94 4.22 -22.81
C GLU A 216 -7.99 3.99 -21.71
N LEU A 217 -7.56 3.71 -20.47
CA LEU A 217 -8.43 3.52 -19.30
C LEU A 217 -8.61 4.80 -18.47
N SER A 218 -7.93 5.91 -18.83
CA SER A 218 -8.00 7.17 -18.10
C SER A 218 -7.93 8.38 -19.02
N MET A 219 -8.87 8.48 -19.97
CA MET A 219 -8.88 9.55 -20.96
C MET A 219 -9.18 10.93 -20.37
N GLU A 220 -9.88 11.01 -19.24
CA GLU A 220 -10.26 12.27 -18.60
C GLU A 220 -9.28 12.69 -17.48
N GLY A 221 -8.36 11.81 -17.09
CA GLY A 221 -7.24 12.12 -16.20
C GLY A 221 -7.71 12.62 -14.84
N SER A 222 -7.42 13.89 -14.50
CA SER A 222 -7.80 14.46 -13.21
C SER A 222 -9.30 14.64 -13.03
N ASN A 223 -10.06 14.64 -14.13
CA ASN A 223 -11.51 14.85 -14.13
C ASN A 223 -12.29 13.54 -14.05
N GLU A 224 -11.60 12.40 -14.00
CA GLU A 224 -12.24 11.10 -13.77
C GLU A 224 -12.93 11.13 -12.39
N PRO A 225 -14.15 10.59 -12.24
CA PRO A 225 -14.87 10.61 -10.97
C PRO A 225 -14.07 10.00 -9.81
N TRP A 226 -13.34 8.91 -10.08
CA TRP A 226 -12.49 8.25 -9.09
C TRP A 226 -11.26 9.09 -8.72
N ALA A 227 -10.71 9.86 -9.66
CA ALA A 227 -9.55 10.72 -9.43
C ALA A 227 -9.95 11.94 -8.58
N GLU A 228 -11.10 12.53 -8.87
CA GLU A 228 -11.69 13.62 -8.06
C GLU A 228 -12.00 13.15 -6.64
N MET A 229 -12.64 11.99 -6.48
CA MET A 229 -12.94 11.43 -5.16
C MET A 229 -11.66 11.10 -4.38
N PHE A 230 -10.66 10.54 -5.06
CA PHE A 230 -9.36 10.27 -4.47
C PHE A 230 -8.68 11.56 -3.99
N LEU A 231 -8.68 12.61 -4.82
CA LEU A 231 -8.13 13.92 -4.45
C LEU A 231 -8.90 14.52 -3.26
N ALA A 232 -10.22 14.46 -3.24
CA ALA A 232 -11.03 14.95 -2.13
C ALA A 232 -10.72 14.20 -0.82
N LYS A 233 -10.55 12.86 -0.88
CA LYS A 233 -10.12 12.04 0.26
C LYS A 233 -8.74 12.46 0.76
N MET A 234 -7.81 12.74 -0.15
CA MET A 234 -6.47 13.23 0.19
C MET A 234 -6.52 14.64 0.79
N GLN A 235 -7.35 15.54 0.27
CA GLN A 235 -7.57 16.88 0.84
C GLN A 235 -8.15 16.82 2.26
N SER A 236 -9.08 15.89 2.52
CA SER A 236 -9.62 15.65 3.87
C SER A 236 -8.54 15.18 4.85
N LYS A 237 -7.63 14.29 4.41
CA LYS A 237 -6.46 13.91 5.22
C LYS A 237 -5.48 15.06 5.39
N TRP A 238 -5.28 15.86 4.35
CA TRP A 238 -4.38 17.02 4.37
C TRP A 238 -4.86 18.09 5.34
N ALA A 239 -6.16 18.35 5.41
CA ALA A 239 -6.74 19.29 6.38
C ALA A 239 -6.43 18.91 7.84
N LYS A 240 -6.28 17.60 8.14
CA LYS A 240 -5.86 17.11 9.47
C LYS A 240 -4.36 17.27 9.73
N CYS A 241 -3.58 17.58 8.69
CA CYS A 241 -2.13 17.75 8.73
C CYS A 241 -1.68 19.16 8.26
N ASP A 242 -2.60 20.13 8.25
CA ASP A 242 -2.39 21.54 7.92
C ASP A 242 -1.11 22.11 8.54
N PRO A 243 -0.79 21.88 9.83
CA PRO A 243 0.39 22.50 10.45
C PRO A 243 1.70 22.15 9.74
N THR A 244 1.77 20.98 9.10
CA THR A 244 2.96 20.49 8.40
C THR A 244 2.95 20.86 6.90
N TRP A 245 1.77 20.80 6.26
CA TRP A 245 1.64 20.88 4.81
C TRP A 245 0.78 22.06 4.38
N ARG A 246 1.29 22.90 3.47
CA ARG A 246 0.62 24.11 3.00
C ARG A 246 -0.33 23.86 1.83
N THR A 247 0.11 23.08 0.85
CA THR A 247 -0.69 22.81 -0.36
C THR A 247 -0.70 21.32 -0.65
N LEU A 248 -1.76 20.88 -1.32
CA LEU A 248 -1.87 19.56 -1.93
C LEU A 248 -2.53 19.73 -3.30
N GLN A 249 -1.87 19.25 -4.34
CA GLN A 249 -2.37 19.29 -5.71
C GLN A 249 -2.13 17.96 -6.43
N MET A 250 -2.93 17.70 -7.45
CA MET A 250 -2.77 16.55 -8.34
C MET A 250 -2.35 17.06 -9.71
N GLU A 251 -1.27 16.49 -10.25
CA GLU A 251 -0.85 16.70 -11.63
C GLU A 251 -0.99 15.40 -12.41
N VAL A 252 -1.40 15.51 -13.67
CA VAL A 252 -1.54 14.37 -14.57
C VAL A 252 -0.66 14.62 -15.78
N SER A 253 0.17 13.64 -16.10
CA SER A 253 1.09 13.69 -17.24
C SER A 253 1.00 12.39 -18.03
N GLU A 254 1.31 12.44 -19.32
CA GLU A 254 1.42 11.27 -20.17
C GLU A 254 2.86 10.74 -20.14
N CYS A 255 2.99 9.42 -20.08
CA CYS A 255 4.24 8.70 -20.25
C CYS A 255 4.09 7.80 -21.47
N PHE A 256 4.97 8.00 -22.45
CA PHE A 256 5.02 7.14 -23.63
C PHE A 256 5.46 5.71 -23.26
N PRO A 257 5.14 4.72 -24.12
CA PRO A 257 5.56 3.34 -23.93
C PRO A 257 7.07 3.24 -23.66
N GLN A 258 7.43 2.49 -22.63
CA GLN A 258 8.82 2.24 -22.24
C GLN A 258 8.92 0.89 -21.55
N ALA A 259 10.11 0.27 -21.56
CA ALA A 259 10.32 -1.00 -20.89
C ALA A 259 10.10 -0.85 -19.37
N ILE A 260 9.24 -1.70 -18.80
CA ILE A 260 8.95 -1.75 -17.36
C ILE A 260 9.45 -3.08 -16.79
N ALA A 261 10.09 -3.01 -15.62
CA ALA A 261 10.36 -4.17 -14.79
C ALA A 261 9.34 -4.21 -13.64
N LEU A 262 8.74 -5.38 -13.43
CA LEU A 262 7.79 -5.66 -12.34
C LEU A 262 8.41 -6.61 -11.32
#